data_AF-A0A7W8E682-F1
#
_entry.id   AF-A0A7W8E682-F1
#
_cell.length_a   1.000
_cell.length_b   1.000
_cell.length_c   1.000
_cell.angle_alpha   90.00
_cell.angle_beta   90.00
_cell.angle_gamma   90.00
#
_symmetry.space_group_name_H-M   'P 1'
#
loop_
_entity.id
_entity.type
_entity.pdbx_description
1 polymer ?
#
loop_
_entity_poly.entity_id
_entity_poly.type
_entity_poly.pdbx_seq_one_letter_code
_entity_poly.pdbx_strand_id
1 'polypeptide(L)'
;MYRPVPRSEISDALEHLRDLHRQITPSNSRERHAAERRELLTKNLLSNLHRMREHPTLSMLLEIADMFSLTVEGAHRLFGYDLGVFGDYDRQLNAGRTRIVESYTFERDRLSDVPLNLAPAESFTSDSTLRELVRSWQRDVPMRSLRGAMWRRPHAFYVQVGTEDSLGSSLPPGAVALVEPIDAEELRQPQPRSIYLLQFPNGYRCSGCMVIRGKLYLLTSERTYAGPQEFSYPGSVRIAGRIRMFATQLPLPEYSTVSLAKYHGSGELLLPWEHETRDRLLATMYRRFQRSHDEERSVRQFLEMEFRSKVSERTLRRYRSPNRSEPHVDVLLTLALMHSTRYTDALQSGGYTIRDTSRFSLEFLLMTKTYADLLVSPLIASTPIPREVWETRRQEFAEWPSLLAVKFPKLRIWDDRVIRLAKEKAIEGLNPVIKPGSWMLLEPLSSVPDTRGDARKQGWSQPIYVLRRGMEIICGRLVREGNRFVLLANPKDVSSKIMLDADDLRDVSRVSGVAVPV
;
A
#
# COMPACT_ATOMS: atom_id res chain seq x y z
N MET A 1 4.37 15.88 7.01
CA MET A 1 4.05 16.02 5.58
C MET A 1 4.60 17.31 4.98
N TYR A 2 4.32 18.50 5.53
CA TYR A 2 4.88 19.76 5.00
C TYR A 2 5.99 20.32 5.90
N ARG A 3 7.14 20.61 5.31
CA ARG A 3 8.28 21.25 5.97
C ARG A 3 8.66 22.49 5.16
N PRO A 4 8.47 23.70 5.69
CA PRO A 4 8.84 24.91 4.97
C PRO A 4 10.30 24.86 4.53
N VAL A 5 10.54 25.07 3.25
CA VAL A 5 11.88 25.15 2.66
C VAL A 5 12.24 26.64 2.50
N PRO A 6 13.40 27.09 3.01
CA PRO A 6 13.86 28.45 2.78
C PRO A 6 13.90 28.78 1.28
N ARG A 7 13.48 29.99 0.92
CA ARG A 7 13.46 30.42 -0.49
C ARG A 7 14.84 30.37 -1.14
N SER A 8 15.91 30.60 -0.37
CA SER A 8 17.29 30.43 -0.83
C SER A 8 17.57 29.00 -1.26
N GLU A 9 17.17 28.00 -0.47
CA GLU A 9 17.36 26.58 -0.80
C GLU A 9 16.56 26.18 -2.05
N ILE A 10 15.34 26.72 -2.22
CA ILE A 10 14.56 26.52 -3.46
C ILE A 10 15.28 27.16 -4.66
N SER A 11 15.83 28.36 -4.48
CA SER A 11 16.59 29.08 -5.50
C SER A 11 17.83 28.29 -5.93
N ASP A 12 18.65 27.87 -4.97
CA ASP A 12 19.88 27.12 -5.19
C ASP A 12 19.58 25.80 -5.91
N ALA A 13 18.52 25.10 -5.50
CA ALA A 13 18.08 23.88 -6.17
C ALA A 13 17.65 24.14 -7.62
N LEU A 14 16.87 25.19 -7.89
CA LEU A 14 16.44 25.55 -9.24
C LEU A 14 17.62 25.98 -10.13
N GLU A 15 18.60 26.69 -9.58
CA GLU A 15 19.83 27.07 -10.27
C GLU A 15 20.66 25.85 -10.66
N HIS A 16 20.88 24.93 -9.71
CA HIS A 16 21.56 23.66 -9.97
C HIS A 16 20.86 22.85 -11.07
N LEU A 17 19.53 22.69 -10.98
CA LEU A 17 18.75 21.95 -11.97
C LEU A 17 18.82 22.60 -13.36
N ARG A 18 18.83 23.94 -13.42
CA ARG A 18 18.98 24.71 -14.66
C ARG A 18 20.36 24.48 -15.27
N ASP A 19 21.43 24.57 -14.47
CA ASP A 19 22.79 24.39 -14.94
C ASP A 19 23.05 22.96 -15.42
N LEU A 20 22.51 21.96 -14.74
CA LEU A 20 22.57 20.56 -15.18
C LEU A 20 21.93 20.39 -16.57
N HIS A 21 20.77 21.01 -16.80
CA HIS A 21 20.06 20.90 -18.07
C HIS A 21 20.65 21.77 -19.20
N ARG A 22 21.43 22.81 -18.88
CA ARG A 22 22.15 23.64 -19.87
C ARG A 22 23.31 22.89 -20.53
N GLN A 23 23.80 21.82 -19.91
CA GLN A 23 24.82 20.94 -20.49
C GLN A 23 24.29 20.17 -21.70
N ILE A 24 22.96 20.07 -21.87
CA ILE A 24 22.32 19.41 -23.02
C ILE A 24 22.44 20.32 -24.24
N THR A 25 23.13 19.85 -25.27
CA THR A 25 23.13 20.54 -26.58
C THR A 25 21.87 20.13 -27.37
N PRO A 26 20.94 21.04 -27.66
CA PRO A 26 19.70 20.70 -28.34
C PRO A 26 19.96 20.31 -29.80
N SER A 27 19.59 19.09 -30.16
CA SER A 27 19.85 18.47 -31.46
C SER A 27 18.82 18.84 -32.53
N ASN A 28 17.61 19.25 -32.12
CA ASN A 28 16.50 19.56 -33.01
C ASN A 28 15.70 20.80 -32.54
N SER A 29 14.82 21.32 -33.39
CA SER A 29 14.00 22.51 -33.10
C SER A 29 13.12 22.33 -31.87
N ARG A 30 12.56 21.14 -31.66
CA ARG A 30 11.72 20.82 -30.49
C ARG A 30 12.52 20.91 -29.19
N GLU A 31 13.75 20.40 -29.17
CA GLU A 31 14.65 20.48 -28.01
C GLU A 31 15.10 21.91 -27.73
N ARG A 32 15.34 22.73 -28.77
CA ARG A 32 15.62 24.16 -28.59
C ARG A 32 14.46 24.89 -27.91
N HIS A 33 13.23 24.69 -28.39
CA HIS A 33 12.04 25.28 -27.78
C HIS A 33 11.84 24.81 -26.34
N ALA A 34 12.11 23.53 -26.04
CA ALA A 34 12.05 23.02 -24.68
C ALA A 34 13.11 23.67 -23.76
N ALA A 35 14.33 23.88 -24.27
CA ALA A 35 15.41 24.56 -23.54
C ALA A 35 15.08 26.04 -23.27
N GLU A 36 14.58 26.76 -24.28
CA GLU A 36 14.13 28.15 -24.14
C GLU A 36 12.98 28.29 -23.14
N ARG A 37 11.99 27.39 -23.22
CA ARG A 37 10.86 27.36 -22.28
C ARG A 37 11.33 27.09 -20.86
N ARG A 38 12.26 26.15 -20.66
CA ARG A 38 12.86 25.86 -19.35
C ARG A 38 13.57 27.09 -18.79
N GLU A 39 14.40 27.75 -19.59
CA GLU A 39 15.14 28.96 -19.19
C GLU A 39 14.19 30.11 -18.81
N LEU A 40 13.15 30.35 -19.60
CA LEU A 40 12.12 31.35 -19.31
C LEU A 40 11.38 31.03 -18.01
N LEU A 41 10.96 29.77 -17.85
CA LEU A 41 10.29 29.30 -16.63
C LEU A 41 11.19 29.48 -15.41
N THR A 42 12.46 29.09 -15.48
CA THR A 42 13.38 29.27 -14.33
C THR A 42 13.55 30.74 -13.98
N LYS A 43 13.78 31.62 -14.96
CA LYS A 43 13.88 33.08 -14.71
C LYS A 43 12.62 33.64 -14.06
N ASN A 44 11.45 33.26 -14.58
CA ASN A 44 10.17 33.69 -14.03
C ASN A 44 9.95 33.18 -12.61
N LEU A 45 10.31 31.92 -12.33
CA LEU A 45 10.21 31.35 -10.99
C LEU A 45 11.15 32.06 -10.02
N LEU A 46 12.44 32.17 -10.35
CA LEU A 46 13.44 32.81 -9.50
C LEU A 46 13.07 34.26 -9.16
N SER A 47 12.65 35.03 -10.17
CA SER A 47 12.22 36.43 -9.97
C SER A 47 10.96 36.56 -9.11
N ASN A 48 10.07 35.55 -9.14
CA ASN A 48 8.81 35.59 -8.40
C ASN A 48 8.83 34.79 -7.09
N LEU A 49 9.90 34.06 -6.76
CA LEU A 49 10.02 33.25 -5.53
C LEU A 49 9.65 34.04 -4.27
N HIS A 50 10.08 35.30 -4.20
CA HIS A 50 9.80 36.21 -3.08
C HIS A 50 8.32 36.62 -2.98
N ARG A 51 7.62 36.65 -4.12
CA ARG A 51 6.19 37.01 -4.23
C ARG A 51 5.27 35.79 -4.16
N MET A 52 5.82 34.58 -4.32
CA MET A 52 5.04 33.37 -4.20
C MET A 52 4.49 33.24 -2.78
N ARG A 53 3.20 32.91 -2.72
CA ARG A 53 2.56 32.44 -1.49
C ARG A 53 3.27 31.18 -1.01
N GLU A 54 3.13 30.87 0.27
CA GLU A 54 3.81 29.74 0.91
C GLU A 54 3.56 28.40 0.20
N HIS A 55 2.43 28.25 -0.51
CA HIS A 55 2.05 27.03 -1.21
C HIS A 55 1.90 27.25 -2.73
N PRO A 56 2.60 26.47 -3.58
CA PRO A 56 2.50 26.58 -5.03
C PRO A 56 1.15 26.08 -5.55
N THR A 57 0.79 26.53 -6.75
CA THR A 57 -0.34 25.92 -7.48
C THR A 57 0.09 24.57 -8.04
N LEU A 58 -0.87 23.63 -8.19
CA LEU A 58 -0.56 22.33 -8.75
C LEU A 58 0.02 22.42 -10.17
N SER A 59 -0.54 23.29 -11.03
CA SER A 59 -0.05 23.48 -12.40
C SER A 59 1.41 23.88 -12.44
N MET A 60 1.83 24.81 -11.58
CA MET A 60 3.21 25.27 -11.50
C MET A 60 4.15 24.11 -11.10
N LEU A 61 3.75 23.34 -10.08
CA LEU A 61 4.54 22.21 -9.62
C LEU A 61 4.71 21.15 -10.72
N LEU A 62 3.62 20.80 -11.41
CA LEU A 62 3.67 19.82 -12.49
C LEU A 62 4.43 20.31 -13.72
N GLU A 63 4.42 21.62 -13.99
CA GLU A 63 5.26 22.22 -15.03
C GLU A 63 6.74 22.13 -14.66
N ILE A 64 7.12 22.39 -13.41
CA ILE A 64 8.49 22.16 -12.90
C ILE A 64 8.88 20.69 -13.03
N ALA A 65 7.98 19.78 -12.65
CA ALA A 65 8.19 18.35 -12.75
C ALA A 65 8.55 17.94 -14.19
N ASP A 66 7.81 18.47 -15.16
CA ASP A 66 8.03 18.18 -16.57
C ASP A 66 9.30 18.82 -17.12
N MET A 67 9.54 20.11 -16.85
CA MET A 67 10.68 20.85 -17.40
C MET A 67 12.02 20.30 -16.93
N PHE A 68 12.11 19.88 -15.67
CA PHE A 68 13.36 19.39 -15.07
C PHE A 68 13.43 17.86 -14.96
N SER A 69 12.51 17.14 -15.60
CA SER A 69 12.44 15.68 -15.52
C SER A 69 12.39 15.16 -14.08
N LEU A 70 11.76 15.92 -13.18
CA LEU A 70 11.58 15.57 -11.77
C LEU A 70 10.36 14.65 -11.60
N THR A 71 10.46 13.65 -10.74
CA THR A 71 9.26 12.91 -10.30
C THR A 71 8.24 13.86 -9.70
N VAL A 72 6.96 13.47 -9.70
CA VAL A 72 5.91 14.27 -9.03
C VAL A 72 6.30 14.49 -7.57
N GLU A 73 6.77 13.45 -6.87
CA GLU A 73 7.31 13.56 -5.51
C GLU A 73 8.47 14.57 -5.42
N GLY A 74 9.45 14.52 -6.32
CA GLY A 74 10.59 15.43 -6.31
C GLY A 74 10.18 16.89 -6.47
N ALA A 75 9.22 17.18 -7.35
CA ALA A 75 8.68 18.53 -7.50
C ALA A 75 7.87 18.99 -6.27
N HIS A 76 7.20 18.08 -5.57
CA HIS A 76 6.56 18.37 -4.28
C HIS A 76 7.60 18.66 -3.18
N ARG A 77 8.65 17.84 -3.11
CA ARG A 77 9.73 17.96 -2.12
C ARG A 77 10.50 19.26 -2.28
N LEU A 78 10.66 19.76 -3.52
CA LEU A 78 11.26 21.09 -3.79
C LEU A 78 10.54 22.22 -3.04
N PHE A 79 9.23 22.10 -2.84
CA PHE A 79 8.42 23.06 -2.09
C PHE A 79 8.06 22.57 -0.69
N GLY A 80 8.79 21.59 -0.15
CA GLY A 80 8.63 21.14 1.23
C GLY A 80 7.55 20.10 1.48
N TYR A 81 6.90 19.57 0.44
CA TYR A 81 5.91 18.52 0.59
C TYR A 81 6.54 17.14 0.43
N ASP A 82 6.48 16.35 1.50
CA ASP A 82 6.91 14.97 1.47
C ASP A 82 5.72 14.04 1.17
N LEU A 83 5.59 13.61 -0.08
CA LEU A 83 4.53 12.68 -0.48
C LEU A 83 4.78 11.25 0.03
N GLY A 84 6.01 10.90 0.43
CA GLY A 84 6.34 9.57 0.95
C GLY A 84 5.55 9.24 2.22
N VAL A 85 5.29 10.23 3.07
CA VAL A 85 4.50 10.06 4.30
C VAL A 85 2.98 10.16 4.08
N PHE A 86 2.48 10.39 2.84
CA PHE A 86 1.05 10.52 2.58
C PHE A 86 0.26 9.31 3.10
N GLY A 87 0.79 8.11 2.90
CA GLY A 87 0.15 6.86 3.34
C GLY A 87 0.00 6.76 4.87
N ASP A 88 0.90 7.37 5.63
CA ASP A 88 0.82 7.37 7.10
C ASP A 88 -0.24 8.34 7.61
N TYR A 89 -0.34 9.53 7.00
CA TYR A 89 -1.41 10.50 7.30
C TYR A 89 -2.78 9.94 6.92
N ASP A 90 -2.89 9.35 5.72
CA ASP A 90 -4.12 8.70 5.29
C ASP A 90 -4.51 7.56 6.24
N ARG A 91 -3.54 6.73 6.68
CA ARG A 91 -3.80 5.68 7.68
C ARG A 91 -4.27 6.27 9.01
N GLN A 92 -3.60 7.30 9.52
CA GLN A 92 -3.96 7.92 10.80
C GLN A 92 -5.39 8.49 10.78
N LEU A 93 -5.78 9.12 9.68
CA LEU A 93 -7.07 9.81 9.56
C LEU A 93 -8.21 8.89 9.11
N ASN A 94 -7.90 7.78 8.44
CA ASN A 94 -8.89 6.92 7.78
C ASN A 94 -8.77 5.42 8.13
N ALA A 95 -8.06 5.06 9.21
CA ALA A 95 -7.86 3.67 9.65
C ALA A 95 -9.17 2.87 9.81
N GLY A 96 -10.25 3.54 10.23
CA GLY A 96 -11.55 2.91 10.44
C GLY A 96 -12.19 2.33 9.17
N ARG A 97 -11.79 2.83 7.99
CA ARG A 97 -12.51 2.57 6.73
C ARG A 97 -11.65 1.83 5.72
N THR A 98 -12.25 0.84 5.08
CA THR A 98 -11.66 0.14 3.95
C THR A 98 -11.62 1.09 2.76
N ARG A 99 -10.43 1.27 2.19
CA ARG A 99 -10.19 2.23 1.10
C ARG A 99 -9.04 1.80 0.20
N ILE A 100 -9.06 2.33 -1.01
CA ILE A 100 -7.98 2.19 -1.98
C ILE A 100 -6.84 3.11 -1.56
N VAL A 101 -5.62 2.58 -1.46
CA VAL A 101 -4.45 3.31 -0.98
C VAL A 101 -3.41 3.50 -2.08
N GLU A 102 -2.55 4.49 -1.90
CA GLU A 102 -1.45 4.75 -2.82
C GLU A 102 -0.53 3.54 -2.94
N SER A 103 -0.08 3.28 -4.17
CA SER A 103 1.05 2.39 -4.42
C SER A 103 2.37 3.18 -4.26
N TYR A 104 3.50 2.61 -4.69
CA TYR A 104 4.85 3.22 -4.67
C TYR A 104 5.04 4.39 -5.63
N THR A 105 3.98 5.11 -5.96
CA THR A 105 4.06 6.18 -6.95
C THR A 105 5.00 7.30 -6.48
N PHE A 106 5.14 7.48 -5.15
CA PHE A 106 5.90 8.54 -4.50
C PHE A 106 7.14 8.05 -3.73
N GLU A 107 7.69 6.88 -4.06
CA GLU A 107 8.95 6.38 -3.49
C GLU A 107 9.80 5.71 -4.58
N ARG A 108 9.90 6.38 -5.74
CA ARG A 108 10.46 5.76 -6.95
C ARG A 108 11.95 5.44 -6.86
N ASP A 109 12.68 6.21 -6.09
CA ASP A 109 14.12 6.04 -5.90
C ASP A 109 14.44 5.30 -4.60
N ARG A 110 13.40 4.87 -3.88
CA ARG A 110 13.58 3.95 -2.77
C ARG A 110 14.25 2.69 -3.29
N LEU A 111 15.37 2.37 -2.65
CA LEU A 111 16.18 1.21 -2.99
C LEU A 111 15.56 -0.02 -2.35
N SER A 112 15.48 -1.10 -3.12
CA SER A 112 14.94 -2.38 -2.68
C SER A 112 15.80 -3.52 -3.18
N ASP A 113 15.97 -4.53 -2.33
CA ASP A 113 16.61 -5.78 -2.72
C ASP A 113 15.56 -6.70 -3.35
N VAL A 114 15.83 -7.17 -4.57
CA VAL A 114 14.95 -8.12 -5.28
C VAL A 114 15.72 -9.39 -5.65
N PRO A 115 15.06 -10.55 -5.79
CA PRO A 115 15.72 -11.79 -6.16
C PRO A 115 16.42 -11.69 -7.50
N LEU A 116 17.57 -12.35 -7.60
CA LEU A 116 18.24 -12.63 -8.87
C LEU A 116 18.14 -14.12 -9.19
N ASN A 117 18.58 -14.95 -8.25
CA ASN A 117 18.60 -16.39 -8.39
C ASN A 117 17.69 -17.02 -7.35
N LEU A 118 16.69 -17.77 -7.82
CA LEU A 118 15.78 -18.55 -7.01
C LEU A 118 16.28 -19.99 -6.90
N ALA A 119 15.84 -20.67 -5.85
CA ALA A 119 15.98 -22.11 -5.75
C ALA A 119 15.14 -22.85 -6.80
N PRO A 120 15.44 -24.13 -7.08
CA PRO A 120 14.61 -25.03 -7.87
C PRO A 120 13.18 -25.15 -7.33
N ALA A 121 12.25 -25.61 -8.16
CA ALA A 121 10.83 -25.69 -7.80
C ALA A 121 10.57 -26.60 -6.57
N GLU A 122 11.39 -27.63 -6.39
CA GLU A 122 11.34 -28.60 -5.30
C GLU A 122 11.57 -27.93 -3.94
N SER A 123 12.41 -26.89 -3.88
CA SER A 123 12.62 -26.13 -2.64
C SER A 123 11.37 -25.37 -2.19
N PHE A 124 10.39 -25.16 -3.08
CA PHE A 124 9.12 -24.51 -2.75
C PHE A 124 8.02 -25.52 -2.36
N THR A 125 8.31 -26.82 -2.27
CA THR A 125 7.33 -27.81 -1.80
C THR A 125 7.39 -28.04 -0.30
N SER A 126 8.51 -27.71 0.35
CA SER A 126 8.71 -27.75 1.80
C SER A 126 8.55 -26.39 2.46
N ASP A 127 8.45 -26.38 3.80
CA ASP A 127 8.63 -25.16 4.58
C ASP A 127 10.10 -24.76 4.47
N SER A 128 10.36 -23.51 4.10
CA SER A 128 11.72 -23.05 3.83
C SER A 128 11.91 -21.58 4.19
N THR A 129 13.13 -21.24 4.58
CA THR A 129 13.52 -19.85 4.82
C THR A 129 13.66 -19.09 3.50
N LEU A 130 13.54 -17.77 3.54
CA LEU A 130 13.76 -16.95 2.36
C LEU A 130 15.21 -17.05 1.85
N ARG A 131 16.17 -17.29 2.75
CA ARG A 131 17.58 -17.56 2.40
C ARG A 131 17.74 -18.84 1.58
N GLU A 132 16.98 -19.89 1.89
CA GLU A 132 16.98 -21.14 1.12
C GLU A 132 16.32 -20.96 -0.25
N LEU A 133 15.29 -20.11 -0.34
CA LEU A 133 14.51 -19.89 -1.57
C LEU A 133 15.14 -18.87 -2.52
N VAL A 134 15.87 -17.88 -2.00
CA VAL A 134 16.55 -16.83 -2.78
C VAL A 134 18.06 -16.99 -2.63
N ARG A 135 18.67 -17.65 -3.61
CA ARG A 135 20.12 -17.96 -3.65
C ARG A 135 20.99 -16.72 -3.81
N SER A 136 20.49 -15.70 -4.51
CA SER A 136 21.16 -14.40 -4.58
C SER A 136 20.19 -13.27 -4.91
N TRP A 137 20.59 -12.05 -4.53
CA TRP A 137 19.80 -10.83 -4.63
C TRP A 137 20.44 -9.82 -5.59
N GLN A 138 19.61 -9.10 -6.33
CA GLN A 138 19.94 -7.82 -6.94
C GLN A 138 19.78 -6.75 -5.86
N ARG A 139 20.85 -6.01 -5.60
CA ARG A 139 20.88 -5.05 -4.50
C ARG A 139 20.55 -3.66 -4.97
N ASP A 140 19.97 -2.90 -4.06
CA ASP A 140 19.77 -1.46 -4.21
C ASP A 140 19.09 -1.10 -5.54
N VAL A 141 18.11 -1.93 -5.93
CA VAL A 141 17.34 -1.71 -7.15
C VAL A 141 16.30 -0.63 -6.85
N PRO A 142 16.34 0.52 -7.55
CA PRO A 142 15.32 1.54 -7.37
C PRO A 142 13.93 1.01 -7.70
N MET A 143 12.90 1.34 -6.91
CA MET A 143 11.52 0.89 -7.17
C MET A 143 11.03 1.26 -8.58
N ARG A 144 11.55 2.35 -9.15
CA ARG A 144 11.29 2.76 -10.53
C ARG A 144 11.74 1.73 -11.57
N SER A 145 12.66 0.81 -11.25
CA SER A 145 13.13 -0.23 -12.15
C SER A 145 12.24 -1.48 -12.15
N LEU A 146 11.35 -1.63 -11.16
CA LEU A 146 10.43 -2.76 -11.03
C LEU A 146 9.16 -2.53 -11.86
N ARG A 147 9.31 -2.55 -13.20
CA ARG A 147 8.24 -2.26 -14.17
C ARG A 147 7.92 -3.41 -15.11
N GLY A 148 6.78 -3.25 -15.77
CA GLY A 148 6.32 -4.15 -16.82
C GLY A 148 5.68 -5.42 -16.27
N ALA A 149 5.17 -6.22 -17.20
CA ALA A 149 4.42 -7.43 -16.89
C ALA A 149 5.24 -8.47 -16.12
N MET A 150 6.57 -8.33 -16.02
CA MET A 150 7.45 -9.23 -15.28
C MET A 150 7.48 -8.96 -13.77
N TRP A 151 7.17 -7.74 -13.34
CA TRP A 151 7.21 -7.33 -11.93
C TRP A 151 5.84 -6.92 -11.38
N ARG A 152 4.94 -6.44 -12.24
CA ARG A 152 3.63 -5.92 -11.85
C ARG A 152 2.50 -6.54 -12.68
N ARG A 153 1.35 -6.72 -12.03
CA ARG A 153 0.13 -7.17 -12.73
C ARG A 153 -0.59 -5.94 -13.28
N PRO A 154 -1.02 -5.97 -14.55
CA PRO A 154 -1.80 -4.88 -15.12
C PRO A 154 -3.04 -4.59 -14.27
N HIS A 155 -3.25 -3.31 -13.96
CA HIS A 155 -4.43 -2.80 -13.23
C HIS A 155 -4.63 -3.34 -11.81
N ALA A 156 -3.66 -4.07 -11.25
CA ALA A 156 -3.73 -4.45 -9.84
C ALA A 156 -3.53 -3.21 -8.94
N PHE A 157 -4.20 -3.19 -7.79
CA PHE A 157 -4.16 -2.06 -6.87
C PHE A 157 -4.26 -2.51 -5.41
N TYR A 158 -3.90 -1.62 -4.50
CA TYR A 158 -3.90 -1.91 -3.07
C TYR A 158 -5.08 -1.28 -2.36
N VAL A 159 -5.60 -2.00 -1.37
CA VAL A 159 -6.55 -1.49 -0.39
C VAL A 159 -5.99 -1.67 1.01
N GLN A 160 -6.31 -0.75 1.90
CA GLN A 160 -6.17 -0.98 3.32
C GLN A 160 -7.54 -1.36 3.89
N VAL A 161 -7.61 -2.49 4.58
CA VAL A 161 -8.81 -2.99 5.26
C VAL A 161 -9.06 -2.13 6.49
N GLY A 162 -10.27 -1.60 6.60
CA GLY A 162 -10.67 -0.74 7.71
C GLY A 162 -10.77 -1.51 9.02
N THR A 163 -10.49 -0.82 10.12
CA THR A 163 -10.60 -1.39 11.47
C THR A 163 -12.05 -1.50 11.94
N GLU A 164 -12.97 -0.79 11.31
CA GLU A 164 -14.37 -0.67 11.75
C GLU A 164 -15.40 -1.19 10.72
N ASP A 165 -14.98 -1.52 9.48
CA ASP A 165 -15.89 -1.93 8.40
C ASP A 165 -15.54 -3.28 7.74
N SER A 166 -14.62 -4.04 8.34
CA SER A 166 -14.35 -5.42 7.95
C SER A 166 -15.58 -6.31 8.22
N LEU A 167 -16.04 -7.04 7.21
CA LEU A 167 -17.28 -7.84 7.25
C LEU A 167 -17.07 -9.26 7.78
N GLY A 168 -16.16 -9.45 8.73
CA GLY A 168 -15.77 -10.79 9.19
C GLY A 168 -15.22 -11.66 8.05
N SER A 169 -14.69 -11.04 7.00
CA SER A 169 -13.86 -11.74 6.02
C SER A 169 -12.63 -12.30 6.73
N SER A 170 -12.00 -13.36 6.21
CA SER A 170 -10.73 -13.84 6.76
C SER A 170 -9.58 -12.81 6.66
N LEU A 171 -9.84 -11.60 6.14
CA LEU A 171 -8.87 -10.51 6.13
C LEU A 171 -8.84 -9.82 7.50
N PRO A 172 -7.64 -9.70 8.11
CA PRO A 172 -7.50 -8.97 9.35
C PRO A 172 -7.80 -7.47 9.18
N PRO A 173 -8.47 -6.83 10.14
CA PRO A 173 -8.61 -5.38 10.16
C PRO A 173 -7.24 -4.70 10.19
N GLY A 174 -7.08 -3.60 9.43
CA GLY A 174 -5.80 -2.89 9.29
C GLY A 174 -4.81 -3.47 8.28
N ALA A 175 -5.07 -4.68 7.75
CA ALA A 175 -4.25 -5.30 6.73
C ALA A 175 -4.20 -4.49 5.43
N VAL A 176 -3.11 -4.62 4.68
CA VAL A 176 -3.04 -4.13 3.29
C VAL A 176 -3.23 -5.31 2.37
N ALA A 177 -4.17 -5.21 1.43
CA ALA A 177 -4.52 -6.27 0.51
C ALA A 177 -4.30 -5.85 -0.95
N LEU A 178 -3.87 -6.79 -1.77
CA LEU A 178 -3.77 -6.64 -3.22
C LEU A 178 -5.06 -7.10 -3.88
N VAL A 179 -5.60 -6.25 -4.73
CA VAL A 179 -6.79 -6.48 -5.53
C VAL A 179 -6.40 -6.59 -6.99
N GLU A 180 -6.86 -7.66 -7.64
CA GLU A 180 -6.79 -7.82 -9.09
C GLU A 180 -8.18 -7.58 -9.72
N PRO A 181 -8.23 -6.98 -10.92
CA PRO A 181 -9.47 -6.92 -11.68
C PRO A 181 -9.96 -8.33 -12.03
N ILE A 182 -11.27 -8.47 -12.15
CA ILE A 182 -11.93 -9.71 -12.55
C ILE A 182 -12.60 -9.54 -13.91
N ASP A 183 -12.74 -10.63 -14.64
CA ASP A 183 -13.39 -10.61 -15.95
C ASP A 183 -14.92 -10.57 -15.85
N ALA A 184 -15.58 -10.47 -17.01
CA ALA A 184 -17.03 -10.40 -17.11
C ALA A 184 -17.74 -11.70 -16.66
N GLU A 185 -17.06 -12.85 -16.69
CA GLU A 185 -17.62 -14.13 -16.27
C GLU A 185 -17.64 -14.21 -14.74
N GLU A 186 -16.51 -13.93 -14.09
CA GLU A 186 -16.40 -13.90 -12.64
C GLU A 186 -17.25 -12.78 -12.02
N LEU A 187 -17.49 -11.67 -12.73
CA LEU A 187 -18.47 -10.65 -12.34
C LEU A 187 -19.90 -11.20 -12.27
N ARG A 188 -20.31 -12.02 -13.25
CA ARG A 188 -21.65 -12.62 -13.28
C ARG A 188 -21.78 -13.75 -12.26
N GLN A 189 -20.71 -14.50 -12.05
CA GLN A 189 -20.68 -15.69 -11.19
C GLN A 189 -19.43 -15.66 -10.30
N PRO A 190 -19.42 -14.83 -9.24
CA PRO A 190 -18.30 -14.79 -8.31
C PRO A 190 -18.15 -16.12 -7.59
N GLN A 191 -16.90 -16.54 -7.38
CA GLN A 191 -16.56 -17.79 -6.73
C GLN A 191 -16.77 -17.66 -5.20
N PRO A 192 -17.64 -18.47 -4.56
CA PRO A 192 -17.96 -18.33 -3.14
C PRO A 192 -16.76 -18.45 -2.18
N ARG A 193 -15.69 -19.13 -2.60
CA ARG A 193 -14.47 -19.33 -1.79
C ARG A 193 -13.49 -18.15 -1.87
N SER A 194 -13.69 -17.23 -2.80
CA SER A 194 -12.84 -16.07 -3.03
C SER A 194 -13.31 -14.90 -2.19
N ILE A 195 -12.40 -14.00 -1.84
CA ILE A 195 -12.74 -12.74 -1.19
C ILE A 195 -12.68 -11.64 -2.23
N TYR A 196 -13.72 -10.83 -2.29
CA TYR A 196 -13.84 -9.72 -3.22
C TYR A 196 -13.81 -8.40 -2.48
N LEU A 197 -13.25 -7.38 -3.16
CA LEU A 197 -13.48 -5.99 -2.78
C LEU A 197 -14.84 -5.58 -3.34
N LEU A 198 -15.76 -5.24 -2.45
CA LEU A 198 -17.09 -4.77 -2.77
C LEU A 198 -17.16 -3.26 -2.56
N GLN A 199 -17.64 -2.55 -3.57
CA GLN A 199 -17.87 -1.12 -3.52
C GLN A 199 -19.36 -0.86 -3.28
N PHE A 200 -19.65 -0.11 -2.23
CA PHE A 200 -20.98 0.37 -1.86
C PHE A 200 -21.02 1.89 -1.94
N PRO A 201 -22.21 2.51 -2.02
CA PRO A 201 -22.33 3.97 -2.01
C PRO A 201 -21.72 4.64 -0.77
N ASN A 202 -21.57 3.88 0.33
CA ASN A 202 -21.08 4.36 1.61
C ASN A 202 -19.68 3.83 2.01
N GLY A 203 -18.93 3.22 1.09
CA GLY A 203 -17.58 2.74 1.39
C GLY A 203 -17.20 1.51 0.58
N TYR A 204 -16.06 0.91 0.93
CA TYR A 204 -15.65 -0.39 0.42
C TYR A 204 -15.71 -1.41 1.55
N ARG A 205 -15.87 -2.68 1.21
CA ARG A 205 -15.83 -3.79 2.17
C ARG A 205 -15.25 -5.03 1.51
N CYS A 206 -14.58 -5.87 2.29
CA CYS A 206 -14.07 -7.13 1.80
C CYS A 206 -14.96 -8.27 2.30
N SER A 207 -15.41 -9.16 1.41
CA SER A 207 -16.22 -10.32 1.78
C SER A 207 -16.22 -11.38 0.69
N GLY A 208 -16.50 -12.63 1.05
CA GLY A 208 -16.94 -13.61 0.08
C GLY A 208 -18.34 -13.26 -0.40
N CYS A 209 -18.68 -13.61 -1.64
CA CYS A 209 -20.01 -13.35 -2.15
C CYS A 209 -20.46 -14.39 -3.17
N MET A 210 -21.77 -14.44 -3.39
CA MET A 210 -22.37 -15.18 -4.48
C MET A 210 -23.49 -14.37 -5.11
N VAL A 211 -23.78 -14.59 -6.39
CA VAL A 211 -24.87 -13.92 -7.10
C VAL A 211 -25.95 -14.94 -7.44
N ILE A 212 -27.18 -14.68 -7.00
CA ILE A 212 -28.36 -15.52 -7.28
C ILE A 212 -29.48 -14.60 -7.75
N ARG A 213 -30.05 -14.87 -8.93
CA ARG A 213 -31.24 -14.16 -9.46
C ARG A 213 -31.14 -12.63 -9.40
N GLY A 214 -30.00 -12.07 -9.78
CA GLY A 214 -29.79 -10.61 -9.80
C GLY A 214 -29.60 -9.98 -8.41
N LYS A 215 -29.25 -10.80 -7.41
CA LYS A 215 -28.93 -10.33 -6.06
C LYS A 215 -27.58 -10.86 -5.61
N LEU A 216 -26.79 -10.00 -4.99
CA LEU A 216 -25.51 -10.35 -4.38
C LEU A 216 -25.74 -10.66 -2.90
N TYR A 217 -25.31 -11.86 -2.50
CA TYR A 217 -25.34 -12.35 -1.13
C TYR A 217 -23.93 -12.31 -0.55
N LEU A 218 -23.78 -11.72 0.63
CA LEU A 218 -22.55 -11.72 1.39
C LEU A 218 -22.37 -13.05 2.13
N LEU A 219 -21.17 -13.62 2.05
CA LEU A 219 -20.78 -14.81 2.78
C LEU A 219 -19.94 -14.39 3.99
N THR A 220 -20.60 -13.99 5.06
CA THR A 220 -19.93 -13.54 6.30
C THR A 220 -19.63 -14.75 7.20
N SER A 221 -18.35 -15.04 7.43
CA SER A 221 -17.90 -16.14 8.30
C SER A 221 -18.13 -15.88 9.79
N GLU A 222 -18.36 -14.63 10.19
CA GLU A 222 -18.51 -14.23 11.58
C GLU A 222 -19.91 -13.67 11.85
N ARG A 223 -20.51 -14.03 13.00
CA ARG A 223 -21.80 -13.49 13.49
C ARG A 223 -21.71 -12.00 13.91
N THR A 224 -20.62 -11.33 13.56
CA THR A 224 -20.32 -9.94 13.92
C THR A 224 -20.92 -8.93 12.94
N TYR A 225 -21.36 -9.37 11.75
CA TYR A 225 -22.03 -8.49 10.79
C TYR A 225 -23.53 -8.38 11.07
N ALA A 226 -23.97 -7.19 11.52
CA ALA A 226 -25.37 -6.86 11.79
C ALA A 226 -26.07 -6.09 10.65
N GLY A 227 -25.49 -6.05 9.44
CA GLY A 227 -26.03 -5.31 8.29
C GLY A 227 -26.81 -6.18 7.29
N PRO A 228 -27.34 -5.58 6.20
CA PRO A 228 -28.00 -6.31 5.13
C PRO A 228 -27.05 -7.29 4.44
N GLN A 229 -27.44 -8.56 4.32
CA GLN A 229 -26.61 -9.57 3.64
C GLN A 229 -26.93 -9.70 2.15
N GLU A 230 -27.99 -9.03 1.69
CA GLU A 230 -28.52 -9.12 0.33
C GLU A 230 -28.60 -7.73 -0.31
N PHE A 231 -28.12 -7.62 -1.55
CA PHE A 231 -28.10 -6.38 -2.31
C PHE A 231 -28.55 -6.62 -3.76
N SER A 232 -29.23 -5.64 -4.35
CA SER A 232 -29.53 -5.69 -5.78
C SER A 232 -28.24 -5.62 -6.60
N TYR A 233 -28.07 -6.55 -7.55
CA TYR A 233 -26.84 -6.67 -8.32
C TYR A 233 -27.12 -7.01 -9.80
N PRO A 234 -26.59 -6.22 -10.76
CA PRO A 234 -25.78 -5.01 -10.55
C PRO A 234 -26.62 -3.81 -10.07
N GLY A 235 -25.98 -2.81 -9.43
CA GLY A 235 -26.59 -1.49 -9.19
C GLY A 235 -26.42 -0.95 -7.77
N SER A 236 -26.76 -1.73 -6.73
CA SER A 236 -26.60 -1.28 -5.33
C SER A 236 -25.21 -1.55 -4.78
N VAL A 237 -24.49 -2.50 -5.38
CA VAL A 237 -23.13 -2.89 -5.05
C VAL A 237 -22.37 -3.23 -6.33
N ARG A 238 -21.07 -2.98 -6.32
CA ARG A 238 -20.15 -3.36 -7.39
C ARG A 238 -19.06 -4.27 -6.84
N ILE A 239 -18.72 -5.31 -7.59
CA ILE A 239 -17.50 -6.09 -7.35
C ILE A 239 -16.36 -5.33 -8.03
N ALA A 240 -15.46 -4.75 -7.23
CA ALA A 240 -14.35 -3.93 -7.71
C ALA A 240 -13.14 -4.77 -8.16
N GLY A 241 -13.02 -5.99 -7.62
CA GLY A 241 -11.96 -6.93 -7.95
C GLY A 241 -11.84 -8.03 -6.90
N ARG A 242 -10.94 -8.97 -7.14
CA ARG A 242 -10.66 -10.10 -6.26
C ARG A 242 -9.42 -9.83 -5.41
N ILE A 243 -9.53 -10.12 -4.12
CA ILE A 243 -8.39 -10.11 -3.22
C ILE A 243 -7.52 -11.33 -3.50
N ARG A 244 -6.24 -11.09 -3.81
CA ARG A 244 -5.27 -12.17 -4.09
C ARG A 244 -4.37 -12.47 -2.91
N MET A 245 -4.08 -11.45 -2.12
CA MET A 245 -3.15 -11.53 -1.01
C MET A 245 -3.40 -10.37 -0.04
N PHE A 246 -3.09 -10.58 1.22
CA PHE A 246 -2.92 -9.48 2.18
C PHE A 246 -1.64 -9.65 2.98
N ALA A 247 -1.19 -8.54 3.57
CA ALA A 247 -0.11 -8.52 4.55
C ALA A 247 -0.51 -7.70 5.77
N THR A 248 -0.08 -8.16 6.94
CA THR A 248 -0.32 -7.47 8.21
C THR A 248 0.82 -7.69 9.19
N GLN A 249 0.96 -6.77 10.14
CA GLN A 249 1.78 -6.95 11.33
C GLN A 249 0.97 -7.67 12.41
N LEU A 250 1.64 -8.45 13.24
CA LEU A 250 1.04 -9.25 14.32
C LEU A 250 1.79 -9.02 15.65
N PRO A 251 1.10 -9.18 16.80
CA PRO A 251 -0.34 -9.40 16.93
C PRO A 251 -1.12 -8.13 16.53
N LEU A 252 -2.37 -8.31 16.09
CA LEU A 252 -3.25 -7.15 15.93
C LEU A 252 -3.71 -6.63 17.29
N PRO A 253 -3.87 -5.31 17.44
CA PRO A 253 -4.58 -4.78 18.60
C PRO A 253 -6.03 -5.26 18.59
N GLU A 254 -6.62 -5.38 19.77
CA GLU A 254 -8.05 -5.67 19.89
C GLU A 254 -8.84 -4.45 19.43
N TYR A 255 -9.47 -4.55 18.27
CA TYR A 255 -10.41 -3.54 17.79
C TYR A 255 -11.77 -3.80 18.43
N SER A 256 -12.41 -2.76 18.96
CA SER A 256 -13.79 -2.87 19.44
C SER A 256 -14.71 -3.23 18.26
N THR A 257 -15.66 -4.14 18.48
CA THR A 257 -16.68 -4.48 17.48
C THR A 257 -17.50 -3.22 17.17
N VAL A 258 -17.39 -2.70 15.95
CA VAL A 258 -18.07 -1.45 15.57
C VAL A 258 -19.40 -1.73 14.87
N SER A 259 -20.42 -0.98 15.29
CA SER A 259 -21.72 -0.87 14.62
C SER A 259 -21.60 -0.08 13.31
N LEU A 260 -21.96 -0.74 12.21
CA LEU A 260 -21.94 -0.21 10.84
C LEU A 260 -23.00 0.86 10.54
N ALA A 261 -23.85 1.22 11.51
CA ALA A 261 -24.90 2.21 11.36
C ALA A 261 -24.38 3.63 11.01
N LYS A 262 -23.06 3.85 10.98
CA LYS A 262 -22.45 5.19 10.83
C LYS A 262 -22.34 5.71 9.38
N TYR A 263 -22.59 4.91 8.35
CA TYR A 263 -22.22 5.30 6.98
C TYR A 263 -23.44 5.53 6.07
N HIS A 264 -23.96 6.76 6.02
CA HIS A 264 -25.05 7.20 5.12
C HIS A 264 -24.57 7.66 3.73
N GLY A 265 -23.45 7.13 3.24
CA GLY A 265 -22.84 7.61 2.00
C GLY A 265 -23.66 7.30 0.74
N SER A 266 -23.51 8.16 -0.27
CA SER A 266 -24.25 8.15 -1.54
C SER A 266 -23.35 8.30 -2.76
N GLY A 267 -22.11 7.78 -2.67
CA GLY A 267 -21.16 7.80 -3.77
C GLY A 267 -21.57 6.90 -4.94
N GLU A 268 -21.32 7.35 -6.16
CA GLU A 268 -21.50 6.57 -7.40
C GLU A 268 -20.65 5.29 -7.38
N LEU A 269 -21.06 4.20 -8.04
CA LEU A 269 -20.27 2.94 -8.06
C LEU A 269 -19.17 2.94 -9.13
N LEU A 270 -18.37 4.00 -9.13
CA LEU A 270 -17.20 4.19 -9.99
C LEU A 270 -15.92 4.06 -9.17
N LEU A 271 -14.93 3.38 -9.72
CA LEU A 271 -13.58 3.35 -9.18
C LEU A 271 -12.91 4.71 -9.40
N PRO A 272 -11.97 5.12 -8.53
CA PRO A 272 -11.39 6.45 -8.58
C PRO A 272 -10.83 6.87 -9.95
N TRP A 273 -10.18 5.95 -10.67
CA TRP A 273 -9.59 6.19 -12.00
C TRP A 273 -10.60 6.17 -13.15
N GLU A 274 -11.87 5.84 -12.90
CA GLU A 274 -12.94 5.87 -13.90
C GLU A 274 -13.66 7.22 -13.97
N HIS A 275 -13.33 8.14 -13.06
CA HIS A 275 -13.87 9.49 -13.09
C HIS A 275 -13.16 10.33 -14.15
N GLU A 276 -13.95 10.90 -15.07
CA GLU A 276 -13.45 11.78 -16.14
C GLU A 276 -12.89 13.11 -15.61
N THR A 277 -13.43 13.61 -14.49
CA THR A 277 -13.05 14.91 -13.92
C THR A 277 -12.79 14.84 -12.42
N ARG A 278 -11.82 15.66 -11.96
CA ARG A 278 -11.39 15.72 -10.57
C ARG A 278 -12.50 16.17 -9.62
N ASP A 279 -13.32 17.13 -10.01
CA ASP A 279 -14.43 17.60 -9.19
C ASP A 279 -15.45 16.49 -8.93
N ARG A 280 -15.76 15.67 -9.95
CA ARG A 280 -16.66 14.52 -9.82
C ARG A 280 -16.07 13.42 -8.95
N LEU A 281 -14.76 13.15 -9.08
CA LEU A 281 -14.04 12.24 -8.20
C LEU A 281 -14.14 12.72 -6.73
N LEU A 282 -13.75 13.96 -6.46
CA LEU A 282 -13.73 14.51 -5.10
C LEU A 282 -15.14 14.59 -4.49
N ALA A 283 -16.15 14.94 -5.28
CA ALA A 283 -17.56 14.93 -4.85
C ALA A 283 -18.05 13.50 -4.53
N THR A 284 -17.67 12.53 -5.34
CA THR A 284 -18.05 11.12 -5.12
C THR A 284 -17.39 10.56 -3.87
N MET A 285 -16.10 10.84 -3.67
CA MET A 285 -15.36 10.37 -2.50
C MET A 285 -15.82 11.06 -1.22
N TYR A 286 -16.14 12.36 -1.26
CA TYR A 286 -16.80 13.06 -0.17
C TYR A 286 -18.14 12.41 0.21
N ARG A 287 -19.00 12.13 -0.78
CA ARG A 287 -20.30 11.47 -0.56
C ARG A 287 -20.15 10.03 -0.07
N ARG A 288 -19.11 9.31 -0.48
CA ARG A 288 -18.86 7.93 -0.05
C ARG A 288 -18.36 7.87 1.38
N PHE A 289 -17.40 8.73 1.72
CA PHE A 289 -16.70 8.74 2.99
C PHE A 289 -17.15 9.92 3.87
N GLN A 290 -18.46 10.09 4.02
CA GLN A 290 -19.02 11.12 4.90
C GLN A 290 -18.50 10.95 6.34
N ARG A 291 -18.21 12.07 6.99
CA ARG A 291 -17.77 12.13 8.39
C ARG A 291 -18.81 12.87 9.22
N SER A 292 -18.82 12.63 10.53
CA SER A 292 -19.58 13.50 11.42
C SER A 292 -19.00 14.92 11.39
N HIS A 293 -19.79 15.90 11.82
CA HIS A 293 -19.32 17.29 11.85
C HIS A 293 -18.09 17.48 12.75
N ASP A 294 -18.03 16.77 13.88
CA ASP A 294 -16.91 16.85 14.82
C ASP A 294 -15.66 16.15 14.29
N GLU A 295 -15.81 14.99 13.63
CA GLU A 295 -14.71 14.31 12.93
C GLU A 295 -14.14 15.21 11.82
N GLU A 296 -15.01 15.82 10.99
CA GLU A 296 -14.57 16.70 9.91
C GLU A 296 -13.82 17.92 10.46
N ARG A 297 -14.31 18.52 11.55
CA ARG A 297 -13.65 19.64 12.23
C ARG A 297 -12.28 19.24 12.78
N SER A 298 -12.19 18.10 13.45
CA SER A 298 -10.94 17.59 14.03
C SER A 298 -9.89 17.30 12.97
N VAL A 299 -10.27 16.59 11.90
CA VAL A 299 -9.35 16.31 10.78
C VAL A 299 -8.90 17.59 10.10
N ARG A 300 -9.80 18.57 9.90
CA ARG A 300 -9.42 19.85 9.32
C ARG A 300 -8.40 20.58 10.19
N GLN A 301 -8.63 20.68 11.49
CA GLN A 301 -7.68 21.32 12.42
C GLN A 301 -6.30 20.63 12.40
N PHE A 302 -6.28 19.30 12.37
CA PHE A 302 -5.03 18.54 12.23
C PHE A 302 -4.29 18.88 10.93
N LEU A 303 -4.97 18.89 9.79
CA LEU A 303 -4.37 19.20 8.49
C LEU A 303 -3.96 20.67 8.37
N GLU A 304 -4.69 21.59 9.00
CA GLU A 304 -4.32 23.02 9.06
C GLU A 304 -2.99 23.21 9.80
N MET A 305 -2.80 22.52 10.92
CA MET A 305 -1.53 22.53 11.66
C MET A 305 -0.40 21.90 10.84
N GLU A 306 -0.68 20.77 10.19
CA GLU A 306 0.30 20.04 9.41
C GLU A 306 0.80 20.83 8.20
N PHE A 307 -0.13 21.37 7.40
CA PHE A 307 0.21 22.12 6.19
C PHE A 307 0.53 23.59 6.47
N ARG A 308 0.31 24.06 7.71
CA ARG A 308 0.41 25.48 8.09
C ARG A 308 -0.46 26.39 7.22
N SER A 309 -1.57 25.85 6.70
CA SER A 309 -2.48 26.53 5.79
C SER A 309 -3.93 26.34 6.22
N LYS A 310 -4.68 27.45 6.25
CA LYS A 310 -6.11 27.42 6.59
C LYS A 310 -6.97 27.26 5.34
N VAL A 311 -7.47 26.06 5.11
CA VAL A 311 -8.36 25.78 3.96
C VAL A 311 -9.82 25.99 4.35
N SER A 312 -10.43 27.06 3.84
CA SER A 312 -11.83 27.37 4.14
C SER A 312 -12.80 26.32 3.60
N GLU A 313 -13.93 26.14 4.27
CA GLU A 313 -14.98 25.22 3.79
C GLU A 313 -15.52 25.62 2.41
N ARG A 314 -15.60 26.94 2.14
CA ARG A 314 -15.95 27.46 0.80
C ARG A 314 -14.96 26.96 -0.25
N THR A 315 -13.67 26.96 0.06
CA THR A 315 -12.62 26.45 -0.83
C THR A 315 -12.79 24.94 -1.06
N LEU A 316 -13.04 24.15 -0.01
CA LEU A 316 -13.27 22.71 -0.14
C LEU A 316 -14.48 22.42 -1.03
N ARG A 317 -15.62 23.10 -0.79
CA ARG A 317 -16.85 22.95 -1.60
C ARG A 317 -16.61 23.31 -3.07
N ARG A 318 -15.84 24.36 -3.33
CA ARG A 318 -15.52 24.83 -4.69
C ARG A 318 -14.89 23.73 -5.55
N TYR A 319 -13.99 22.92 -4.99
CA TYR A 319 -13.30 21.87 -5.75
C TYR A 319 -14.06 20.55 -5.84
N ARG A 320 -15.23 20.44 -5.20
CA ARG A 320 -16.20 19.35 -5.38
C ARG A 320 -17.32 19.70 -6.37
N SER A 321 -17.18 20.83 -7.06
CA SER A 321 -18.10 21.31 -8.09
C SER A 321 -17.30 21.63 -9.36
N PRO A 322 -17.94 21.65 -10.53
CA PRO A 322 -17.26 22.00 -11.78
C PRO A 322 -16.51 23.32 -11.65
N ASN A 323 -15.17 23.24 -11.73
CA ASN A 323 -14.29 24.38 -11.54
C ASN A 323 -13.08 24.25 -12.46
N ARG A 324 -12.77 25.31 -13.21
CA ARG A 324 -11.62 25.36 -14.12
C ARG A 324 -10.32 25.76 -13.44
N SER A 325 -10.37 26.31 -12.23
CA SER A 325 -9.16 26.73 -11.53
C SER A 325 -8.44 25.53 -10.92
N GLU A 326 -7.11 25.55 -10.99
CA GLU A 326 -6.26 24.57 -10.31
C GLU A 326 -6.15 24.87 -8.81
N PRO A 327 -6.26 23.85 -7.95
CA PRO A 327 -6.01 24.01 -6.52
C PRO A 327 -4.53 24.26 -6.26
N HIS A 328 -4.28 24.92 -5.12
CA HIS A 328 -2.97 24.84 -4.48
C HIS A 328 -2.74 23.41 -3.97
N VAL A 329 -1.47 23.04 -3.83
CA VAL A 329 -1.06 21.68 -3.45
C VAL A 329 -1.61 21.29 -2.08
N ASP A 330 -1.51 22.17 -1.08
CA ASP A 330 -2.08 22.00 0.26
C ASP A 330 -3.60 21.72 0.21
N VAL A 331 -4.34 22.46 -0.63
CA VAL A 331 -5.78 22.28 -0.79
C VAL A 331 -6.10 20.91 -1.38
N LEU A 332 -5.38 20.48 -2.41
CA LEU A 332 -5.64 19.18 -3.04
C LEU A 332 -5.26 18.02 -2.10
N LEU A 333 -4.13 18.12 -1.42
CA LEU A 333 -3.72 17.14 -0.39
C LEU A 333 -4.74 17.06 0.75
N THR A 334 -5.27 18.21 1.19
CA THR A 334 -6.32 18.27 2.20
C THR A 334 -7.57 17.53 1.73
N LEU A 335 -8.06 17.81 0.53
CA LEU A 335 -9.23 17.13 -0.05
C LEU A 335 -9.01 15.62 -0.19
N ALA A 336 -7.81 15.21 -0.63
CA ALA A 336 -7.44 13.82 -0.82
C ALA A 336 -7.44 13.04 0.51
N LEU A 337 -6.73 13.55 1.52
CA LEU A 337 -6.64 12.95 2.86
C LEU A 337 -7.99 12.96 3.60
N MET A 338 -8.76 14.04 3.45
CA MET A 338 -10.07 14.15 4.11
C MET A 338 -11.09 13.14 3.58
N HIS A 339 -10.98 12.71 2.33
CA HIS A 339 -12.00 11.88 1.70
C HIS A 339 -11.43 10.56 1.18
N SER A 340 -10.32 10.09 1.76
CA SER A 340 -9.70 8.79 1.43
C SER A 340 -9.49 8.60 -0.08
N THR A 341 -9.15 9.69 -0.78
CA THR A 341 -8.90 9.69 -2.22
C THR A 341 -7.41 9.60 -2.44
N ARG A 342 -6.97 8.71 -3.33
CA ARG A 342 -5.57 8.71 -3.75
C ARG A 342 -5.25 10.02 -4.43
N TYR A 343 -4.14 10.63 -4.03
CA TYR A 343 -3.61 11.81 -4.67
C TYR A 343 -3.33 11.53 -6.16
N THR A 344 -2.84 10.35 -6.51
CA THR A 344 -2.63 9.93 -7.90
C THR A 344 -3.89 9.99 -8.76
N ASP A 345 -5.03 9.50 -8.25
CA ASP A 345 -6.32 9.57 -8.96
C ASP A 345 -6.81 11.02 -9.09
N ALA A 346 -6.59 11.84 -8.05
CA ALA A 346 -6.91 13.26 -8.10
C ALA A 346 -6.09 14.03 -9.15
N LEU A 347 -4.83 13.65 -9.36
CA LEU A 347 -4.01 14.18 -10.45
C LEU A 347 -4.52 13.70 -11.83
N GLN A 348 -4.77 12.40 -11.97
CA GLN A 348 -5.22 11.81 -13.25
C GLN A 348 -6.56 12.36 -13.73
N SER A 349 -7.54 12.44 -12.83
CA SER A 349 -8.85 13.05 -13.11
C SER A 349 -8.78 14.56 -13.31
N GLY A 350 -7.67 15.21 -12.94
CA GLY A 350 -7.35 16.59 -13.30
C GLY A 350 -6.75 16.76 -14.70
N GLY A 351 -6.60 15.66 -15.47
CA GLY A 351 -5.97 15.66 -16.78
C GLY A 351 -4.46 15.44 -16.77
N TYR A 352 -3.86 15.14 -15.61
CA TYR A 352 -2.41 14.98 -15.49
C TYR A 352 -1.99 13.52 -15.57
N THR A 353 -1.21 13.17 -16.59
CA THR A 353 -0.62 11.82 -16.68
C THR A 353 0.68 11.76 -15.87
N ILE A 354 0.73 10.91 -14.85
CA ILE A 354 1.94 10.70 -14.06
C ILE A 354 2.92 9.82 -14.86
N ARG A 355 3.78 10.46 -15.66
CA ARG A 355 4.83 9.81 -16.47
C ARG A 355 6.19 9.86 -15.78
N ASP A 356 6.24 9.51 -14.52
CA ASP A 356 7.49 9.50 -13.75
C ASP A 356 8.44 8.37 -14.20
N THR A 357 8.15 7.69 -15.32
CA THR A 357 8.89 6.54 -15.80
C THR A 357 10.30 6.92 -16.25
N SER A 358 10.45 8.09 -16.84
CA SER A 358 11.71 8.65 -17.34
C SER A 358 12.16 9.85 -16.51
N ARG A 359 11.69 9.93 -15.25
CA ARG A 359 11.94 11.07 -14.35
C ARG A 359 12.75 10.63 -13.14
N PHE A 360 13.41 11.59 -12.50
CA PHE A 360 14.37 11.39 -11.42
C PHE A 360 13.87 12.06 -10.12
N SER A 361 14.20 11.51 -8.96
CA SER A 361 13.94 12.23 -7.70
C SER A 361 14.74 13.52 -7.62
N LEU A 362 14.27 14.45 -6.78
CA LEU A 362 14.98 15.68 -6.48
C LEU A 362 16.38 15.40 -5.93
N GLU A 363 16.48 14.49 -4.96
CA GLU A 363 17.76 14.14 -4.32
C GLU A 363 18.78 13.60 -5.32
N PHE A 364 18.36 12.71 -6.23
CA PHE A 364 19.23 12.20 -7.28
C PHE A 364 19.76 13.33 -8.19
N LEU A 365 18.89 14.26 -8.62
CA LEU A 365 19.31 15.37 -9.49
C LEU A 365 20.21 16.38 -8.77
N LEU A 366 19.97 16.67 -7.50
CA LEU A 366 20.80 17.57 -6.70
C LEU A 366 22.20 17.01 -6.43
N MET A 367 22.33 15.67 -6.30
CA MET A 367 23.61 15.00 -6.14
C MET A 367 24.37 14.82 -7.46
N THR A 368 23.69 14.97 -8.60
CA THR A 368 24.27 14.81 -9.93
C THR A 368 25.04 16.05 -10.36
N LYS A 369 26.30 15.89 -10.78
CA LYS A 369 27.16 16.99 -11.23
C LYS A 369 27.11 17.22 -12.73
N THR A 370 27.06 16.15 -13.52
CA THR A 370 27.04 16.24 -14.99
C THR A 370 25.83 15.54 -15.59
N TYR A 371 25.34 16.04 -16.72
CA TYR A 371 24.21 15.42 -17.40
C TYR A 371 24.55 14.01 -17.91
N ALA A 372 25.82 13.75 -18.22
CA ALA A 372 26.28 12.42 -18.61
C ALA A 372 26.05 11.37 -17.50
N ASP A 373 26.14 11.76 -16.23
CA ASP A 373 25.88 10.88 -15.09
C ASP A 373 24.41 10.43 -15.02
N LEU A 374 23.47 11.23 -15.57
CA LEU A 374 22.06 10.84 -15.69
C LEU A 374 21.84 9.76 -16.74
N LEU A 375 22.74 9.65 -17.72
CA LEU A 375 22.67 8.67 -18.82
C LEU A 375 23.34 7.35 -18.49
N VAL A 376 24.14 7.29 -17.42
CA VAL A 376 24.68 6.02 -16.90
C VAL A 376 23.50 5.15 -16.47
N SER A 377 23.42 3.94 -17.04
CA SER A 377 22.23 3.09 -16.96
C SER A 377 21.69 3.03 -15.53
N PRO A 378 20.43 3.47 -15.28
CA PRO A 378 19.80 3.19 -13.99
C PRO A 378 19.82 1.68 -13.79
N LEU A 379 20.17 1.19 -12.59
CA LEU A 379 20.14 -0.24 -12.25
C LEU A 379 18.80 -0.85 -12.70
N ILE A 380 18.79 -1.54 -13.85
CA ILE A 380 17.59 -2.17 -14.40
C ILE A 380 17.43 -3.50 -13.67
N ALA A 381 16.24 -3.72 -13.11
CA ALA A 381 15.91 -4.97 -12.45
C ALA A 381 15.85 -6.10 -13.48
N SER A 382 16.77 -7.06 -13.39
CA SER A 382 16.77 -8.27 -14.21
C SER A 382 15.67 -9.22 -13.74
N THR A 383 15.08 -9.99 -14.66
CA THR A 383 14.09 -11.00 -14.24
C THR A 383 14.78 -12.12 -13.44
N PRO A 384 14.22 -12.57 -12.31
CA PRO A 384 14.77 -13.68 -11.56
C PRO A 384 14.85 -14.98 -12.38
N ILE A 385 15.88 -15.80 -12.13
CA ILE A 385 16.06 -17.13 -12.73
C ILE A 385 16.00 -18.22 -11.66
N PRO A 386 15.44 -19.42 -11.93
CA PRO A 386 14.81 -19.84 -13.19
C PRO A 386 13.47 -19.12 -13.46
N ARG A 387 13.21 -18.76 -14.73
CA ARG A 387 12.02 -17.97 -15.10
C ARG A 387 10.71 -18.69 -14.83
N GLU A 388 10.65 -19.99 -15.04
CA GLU A 388 9.45 -20.81 -14.79
C GLU A 388 9.06 -20.82 -13.31
N VAL A 389 10.06 -20.96 -12.43
CA VAL A 389 9.86 -20.86 -10.98
C VAL A 389 9.32 -19.48 -10.63
N TRP A 390 9.96 -18.43 -11.16
CA TRP A 390 9.51 -17.05 -10.97
C TRP A 390 8.07 -16.83 -11.42
N GLU A 391 7.72 -17.22 -12.65
CA GLU A 391 6.38 -17.07 -13.21
C GLU A 391 5.32 -17.80 -12.41
N THR A 392 5.61 -19.02 -11.96
CA THR A 392 4.73 -19.78 -11.08
C THR A 392 4.53 -19.05 -9.75
N ARG A 393 5.61 -18.54 -9.14
CA ARG A 393 5.51 -17.78 -7.89
C ARG A 393 4.77 -16.46 -8.09
N ARG A 394 4.82 -15.84 -9.26
CA ARG A 394 4.03 -14.64 -9.57
C ARG A 394 2.53 -14.87 -9.72
N GLN A 395 2.08 -16.12 -9.78
CA GLN A 395 0.65 -16.46 -9.69
C GLN A 395 0.19 -16.54 -8.23
N GLU A 396 1.09 -16.92 -7.31
CA GLU A 396 0.89 -16.87 -5.86
C GLU A 396 1.02 -15.43 -5.33
N PHE A 397 2.00 -14.69 -5.86
CA PHE A 397 2.33 -13.31 -5.53
C PHE A 397 2.22 -12.47 -6.80
N ALA A 398 1.02 -11.98 -7.08
CA ALA A 398 0.71 -11.14 -8.24
C ALA A 398 1.73 -10.00 -8.47
N GLU A 399 2.28 -9.41 -7.40
CA GLU A 399 3.47 -8.57 -7.48
C GLU A 399 4.50 -9.04 -6.45
N TRP A 400 5.77 -9.16 -6.84
CA TRP A 400 6.86 -9.51 -5.93
C TRP A 400 7.49 -8.28 -5.29
N PRO A 401 7.48 -8.19 -3.97
CA PRO A 401 6.27 -7.92 -3.28
C PRO A 401 6.52 -6.54 -2.72
N SER A 402 6.31 -5.53 -3.55
CA SER A 402 5.70 -4.27 -3.14
C SER A 402 5.13 -4.35 -1.70
N LEU A 403 4.11 -5.18 -1.49
CA LEU A 403 3.41 -5.34 -0.22
C LEU A 403 4.34 -5.79 0.94
N LEU A 404 5.23 -6.75 0.68
CA LEU A 404 6.24 -7.19 1.65
C LEU A 404 7.34 -6.14 1.83
N ALA A 405 7.75 -5.39 0.82
CA ALA A 405 8.72 -4.32 0.95
C ALA A 405 8.16 -3.13 1.77
N VAL A 406 6.83 -2.94 1.79
CA VAL A 406 6.17 -1.94 2.67
C VAL A 406 6.22 -2.38 4.12
N LYS A 407 5.82 -3.62 4.39
CA LYS A 407 5.69 -4.11 5.77
C LYS A 407 6.99 -4.68 6.33
N PHE A 408 7.86 -5.14 5.45
CA PHE A 408 9.12 -5.83 5.71
C PHE A 408 10.25 -5.30 4.81
N PRO A 409 10.67 -4.04 4.96
CA PRO A 409 11.54 -3.35 4.00
C PRO A 409 12.95 -3.94 3.86
N LYS A 410 13.38 -4.80 4.79
CA LYS A 410 14.73 -5.34 4.87
C LYS A 410 14.74 -6.86 4.60
N LEU A 411 14.01 -7.32 3.58
CA LEU A 411 13.81 -8.75 3.28
C LEU A 411 15.12 -9.55 3.21
N ARG A 412 16.15 -9.03 2.53
CA ARG A 412 17.46 -9.70 2.45
C ARG A 412 18.17 -9.83 3.79
N ILE A 413 18.05 -8.82 4.66
CA ILE A 413 18.68 -8.84 5.99
C ILE A 413 17.91 -9.78 6.92
N TRP A 414 16.63 -9.99 6.65
CA TRP A 414 15.73 -10.84 7.42
C TRP A 414 15.46 -12.18 6.73
N ASP A 415 16.27 -12.59 5.76
CA ASP A 415 15.99 -13.75 4.93
C ASP A 415 15.95 -15.07 5.73
N ASP A 416 16.81 -15.19 6.75
CA ASP A 416 16.79 -16.28 7.74
C ASP A 416 15.61 -16.21 8.72
N ARG A 417 14.97 -15.05 8.84
CA ARG A 417 13.83 -14.79 9.73
C ARG A 417 12.49 -14.84 9.00
N VAL A 418 12.48 -14.97 7.68
CA VAL A 418 11.26 -15.08 6.88
C VAL A 418 11.09 -16.53 6.46
N ILE A 419 9.99 -17.14 6.87
CA ILE A 419 9.63 -18.50 6.49
C ILE A 419 8.47 -18.48 5.50
N ARG A 420 8.57 -19.28 4.44
CA ARG A 420 7.45 -19.62 3.56
C ARG A 420 6.91 -21.00 3.95
N LEU A 421 5.59 -21.11 4.07
CA LEU A 421 4.91 -22.39 4.25
C LEU A 421 4.79 -23.18 2.94
N ALA A 422 4.98 -24.49 3.03
CA ALA A 422 4.79 -25.48 1.97
C ALA A 422 3.39 -25.40 1.33
N LYS A 423 3.26 -25.93 0.11
CA LYS A 423 1.98 -25.96 -0.64
C LYS A 423 0.90 -26.85 -0.01
N GLU A 424 1.30 -27.82 0.80
CA GLU A 424 0.38 -28.83 1.36
C GLU A 424 0.06 -28.55 2.84
N LYS A 425 0.76 -27.58 3.47
CA LYS A 425 0.67 -27.34 4.91
C LYS A 425 -0.13 -26.08 5.21
N ALA A 426 -1.27 -26.27 5.88
CA ALA A 426 -2.04 -25.21 6.49
C ALA A 426 -1.82 -25.23 8.01
N ILE A 427 -1.77 -24.05 8.64
CA ILE A 427 -1.70 -23.97 10.11
C ILE A 427 -3.15 -23.94 10.63
N GLU A 428 -3.64 -25.11 11.00
CA GLU A 428 -4.95 -25.26 11.62
C GLU A 428 -4.96 -24.70 13.05
N GLY A 429 -6.09 -24.14 13.48
CA GLY A 429 -6.25 -23.63 14.84
C GLY A 429 -6.19 -22.12 15.01
N LEU A 430 -5.78 -21.41 13.97
CA LEU A 430 -6.07 -19.99 13.81
C LEU A 430 -7.41 -19.85 13.10
N ASN A 431 -8.22 -18.89 13.52
CA ASN A 431 -9.44 -18.51 12.82
C ASN A 431 -9.27 -17.07 12.31
N PRO A 432 -8.92 -16.88 11.03
CA PRO A 432 -8.82 -17.86 9.94
C PRO A 432 -7.47 -18.59 9.86
N VAL A 433 -7.47 -19.70 9.14
CA VAL A 433 -6.30 -20.58 8.89
C VAL A 433 -5.25 -19.85 8.03
N ILE A 434 -3.98 -19.98 8.41
CA ILE A 434 -2.87 -19.53 7.54
C ILE A 434 -2.68 -20.56 6.43
N LYS A 435 -2.92 -20.11 5.18
CA LYS A 435 -2.91 -20.96 4.00
C LYS A 435 -1.49 -21.33 3.54
N PRO A 436 -1.34 -22.43 2.80
CA PRO A 436 -0.12 -22.75 2.06
C PRO A 436 0.43 -21.58 1.23
N GLY A 437 1.76 -21.49 1.13
CA GLY A 437 2.42 -20.39 0.43
C GLY A 437 2.44 -19.07 1.21
N SER A 438 1.90 -19.01 2.43
CA SER A 438 2.02 -17.83 3.29
C SER A 438 3.45 -17.62 3.76
N TRP A 439 3.80 -16.35 3.98
CA TRP A 439 5.10 -15.92 4.48
C TRP A 439 4.94 -15.36 5.89
N MET A 440 5.87 -15.69 6.78
CA MET A 440 5.86 -15.28 8.18
C MET A 440 7.21 -14.65 8.54
N LEU A 441 7.16 -13.45 9.10
CA LEU A 441 8.33 -12.82 9.72
C LEU A 441 8.43 -13.28 11.17
N LEU A 442 9.58 -13.84 11.53
CA LEU A 442 9.90 -14.33 12.85
C LEU A 442 10.72 -13.32 13.65
N GLU A 443 10.41 -13.19 14.94
CA GLU A 443 11.22 -12.47 15.91
C GLU A 443 11.57 -13.39 17.08
N PRO A 444 12.85 -13.43 17.48
CA PRO A 444 13.23 -14.13 18.69
C PRO A 444 12.47 -13.59 19.91
N LEU A 445 12.19 -14.46 20.88
CA LEU A 445 11.55 -14.03 22.12
C LEU A 445 12.52 -13.17 22.94
N SER A 446 12.12 -11.93 23.22
CA SER A 446 12.88 -11.01 24.09
C SER A 446 12.62 -11.25 25.58
N SER A 447 11.51 -11.92 25.91
CA SER A 447 11.08 -12.21 27.28
C SER A 447 10.19 -13.44 27.31
N VAL A 448 9.96 -13.99 28.52
CA VAL A 448 9.04 -15.11 28.73
C VAL A 448 7.62 -14.70 28.30
N PRO A 449 6.96 -15.44 27.38
CA PRO A 449 5.63 -15.07 26.89
C PRO A 449 4.55 -15.12 27.98
N ASP A 450 3.63 -14.14 27.96
CA ASP A 450 2.42 -14.15 28.79
C ASP A 450 1.34 -15.06 28.17
N THR A 451 1.54 -16.37 28.32
CA THR A 451 0.61 -17.38 27.78
C THR A 451 -0.79 -17.31 28.39
N ARG A 452 -0.95 -16.70 29.58
CA ARG A 452 -2.27 -16.52 30.21
C ARG A 452 -3.05 -15.40 29.54
N GLY A 453 -2.41 -14.25 29.29
CA GLY A 453 -3.00 -13.16 28.52
C GLY A 453 -3.31 -13.59 27.09
N ASP A 454 -2.38 -14.32 26.47
CA ASP A 454 -2.52 -14.78 25.09
C ASP A 454 -3.61 -15.83 24.88
N ALA A 455 -3.92 -16.63 25.90
CA ALA A 455 -5.01 -17.61 25.85
C ALA A 455 -6.41 -16.97 25.74
N ARG A 456 -6.55 -15.69 26.11
CA ARG A 456 -7.82 -14.95 26.02
C ARG A 456 -8.07 -14.33 24.64
N LYS A 457 -7.00 -14.18 23.84
CA LYS A 457 -7.04 -13.56 22.51
C LYS A 457 -7.60 -14.55 21.48
N GLN A 458 -8.22 -14.01 20.43
CA GLN A 458 -8.89 -14.81 19.39
C GLN A 458 -8.52 -14.32 17.99
N GLY A 459 -8.57 -15.23 17.02
CA GLY A 459 -8.26 -14.95 15.62
C GLY A 459 -6.89 -14.29 15.44
N TRP A 460 -6.83 -13.19 14.70
CA TRP A 460 -5.58 -12.49 14.39
C TRP A 460 -4.95 -11.71 15.56
N SER A 461 -5.65 -11.52 16.68
CA SER A 461 -5.01 -10.96 17.89
C SER A 461 -4.23 -12.02 18.67
N GLN A 462 -4.51 -13.31 18.44
CA GLN A 462 -3.81 -14.41 19.08
C GLN A 462 -2.37 -14.53 18.56
N PRO A 463 -1.35 -14.52 19.44
CA PRO A 463 0.04 -14.67 19.01
C PRO A 463 0.32 -16.07 18.46
N ILE A 464 1.17 -16.10 17.44
CA ILE A 464 1.63 -17.32 16.78
C ILE A 464 3.10 -17.50 17.12
N TYR A 465 3.46 -18.72 17.51
CA TYR A 465 4.82 -19.10 17.82
C TYR A 465 5.31 -20.15 16.82
N VAL A 466 6.58 -20.08 16.49
CA VAL A 466 7.25 -21.00 15.60
C VAL A 466 8.46 -21.58 16.30
N LEU A 467 8.50 -22.90 16.41
CA LEU A 467 9.66 -23.66 16.84
C LEU A 467 10.38 -24.19 15.59
N ARG A 468 11.68 -23.94 15.51
CA ARG A 468 12.54 -24.49 14.45
C ARG A 468 13.44 -25.57 15.05
N ARG A 469 13.27 -26.82 14.61
CA ARG A 469 14.13 -27.96 15.00
C ARG A 469 14.75 -28.55 13.74
N GLY A 470 15.98 -28.12 13.43
CA GLY A 470 16.63 -28.48 12.16
C GLY A 470 15.84 -27.97 10.96
N MET A 471 15.37 -28.90 10.11
CA MET A 471 14.51 -28.59 8.95
C MET A 471 13.01 -28.59 9.28
N GLU A 472 12.62 -29.02 10.49
CA GLU A 472 11.22 -29.05 10.88
C GLU A 472 10.80 -27.67 11.41
N ILE A 473 9.73 -27.13 10.83
CA ILE A 473 9.11 -25.88 11.23
C ILE A 473 7.73 -26.21 11.81
N ILE A 474 7.53 -25.86 13.07
CA ILE A 474 6.30 -26.19 13.79
C ILE A 474 5.71 -24.90 14.30
N CYS A 475 4.48 -24.61 13.87
CA CYS A 475 3.78 -23.38 14.19
C CYS A 475 2.57 -23.69 15.06
N GLY A 476 2.32 -22.86 16.05
CA GLY A 476 1.22 -23.11 16.98
C GLY A 476 1.04 -22.03 18.03
N ARG A 477 0.14 -22.28 18.98
CA ARG A 477 -0.02 -21.46 20.18
C ARG A 477 0.88 -21.97 21.29
N LEU A 478 1.47 -21.06 22.07
CA LEU A 478 2.21 -21.42 23.25
C LEU A 478 1.28 -21.39 24.48
N VAL A 479 1.28 -22.47 25.26
CA VAL A 479 0.54 -22.58 26.52
C VAL A 479 1.51 -22.93 27.63
N ARG A 480 1.23 -22.50 28.86
CA ARG A 480 2.00 -22.93 30.03
C ARG A 480 1.25 -24.04 30.76
N GLU A 481 1.88 -25.19 30.91
CA GLU A 481 1.41 -26.32 31.72
C GLU A 481 2.39 -26.51 32.89
N GLY A 482 2.03 -25.98 34.07
CA GLY A 482 2.91 -25.96 35.25
C GLY A 482 4.18 -25.13 35.03
N ASN A 483 5.34 -25.78 35.12
CA ASN A 483 6.66 -25.17 34.91
C ASN A 483 7.17 -25.26 33.46
N ARG A 484 6.41 -25.90 32.56
CA ARG A 484 6.80 -26.10 31.17
C ARG A 484 5.93 -25.30 30.21
N PHE A 485 6.46 -25.10 29.01
CA PHE A 485 5.72 -24.56 27.89
C PHE A 485 5.30 -25.69 26.95
N VAL A 486 4.16 -25.53 26.30
CA VAL A 486 3.64 -26.49 25.33
C VAL A 486 3.27 -25.71 24.08
N LEU A 487 3.89 -26.05 22.96
CA LEU A 487 3.49 -25.57 21.65
C LEU A 487 2.38 -26.49 21.11
N LEU A 488 1.21 -25.93 20.85
CA LEU A 488 0.06 -26.61 20.28
C LEU A 488 -0.06 -26.27 18.81
N ALA A 489 0.31 -27.20 17.93
CA ALA A 489 0.25 -26.99 16.49
C ALA A 489 -1.19 -27.02 15.96
N ASN A 490 -2.04 -27.89 16.51
CA ASN A 490 -3.46 -27.93 16.22
C ASN A 490 -4.29 -27.97 17.52
N PRO A 491 -5.17 -26.99 17.79
CA PRO A 491 -6.00 -26.97 18.99
C PRO A 491 -7.07 -28.08 19.00
N LYS A 492 -7.38 -28.71 17.86
CA LYS A 492 -8.32 -29.84 17.78
C LYS A 492 -7.65 -31.20 17.97
N ASP A 493 -6.33 -31.26 17.89
CA ASP A 493 -5.58 -32.52 17.99
C ASP A 493 -4.57 -32.46 19.15
N VAL A 494 -4.97 -33.07 20.27
CA VAL A 494 -4.19 -33.16 21.51
C VAL A 494 -2.90 -33.98 21.32
N SER A 495 -2.78 -34.78 20.26
CA SER A 495 -1.57 -35.54 19.95
C SER A 495 -0.45 -34.69 19.34
N SER A 496 -0.75 -33.47 18.89
CA SER A 496 0.21 -32.50 18.32
C SER A 496 0.85 -31.55 19.35
N LYS A 497 1.06 -32.05 20.57
CA LYS A 497 1.66 -31.30 21.69
C LYS A 497 3.18 -31.43 21.67
N ILE A 498 3.89 -30.30 21.66
CA ILE A 498 5.35 -30.29 21.83
C ILE A 498 5.68 -29.63 23.15
N MET A 499 6.22 -30.43 24.06
CA MET A 499 6.71 -29.93 25.33
C MET A 499 8.05 -29.23 25.15
N LEU A 500 8.16 -28.06 25.77
CA LEU A 500 9.31 -27.18 25.74
C LEU A 500 9.73 -26.87 27.16
N ASP A 501 10.99 -27.16 27.47
CA ASP A 501 11.64 -26.69 28.69
C ASP A 501 12.02 -25.21 28.54
N ALA A 502 12.49 -24.59 29.62
CA ALA A 502 12.84 -23.16 29.61
C ALA A 502 13.98 -22.85 28.60
N ASP A 503 14.89 -23.79 28.38
CA ASP A 503 16.00 -23.63 27.43
C ASP A 503 15.54 -23.73 25.97
N ASP A 504 14.51 -24.53 25.68
CA ASP A 504 13.91 -24.64 24.33
C ASP A 504 13.29 -23.31 23.85
N LEU A 505 12.94 -22.40 24.77
CA LEU A 505 12.37 -21.10 24.41
C LEU A 505 13.34 -20.24 23.57
N ARG A 506 14.64 -20.53 23.60
CA ARG A 506 15.64 -19.84 22.76
C ARG A 506 15.45 -20.11 21.27
N ASP A 507 14.92 -21.29 20.94
CA ASP A 507 14.66 -21.73 19.56
C ASP A 507 13.22 -21.44 19.10
N VAL A 508 12.41 -20.85 19.99
CA VAL A 508 11.07 -20.38 19.68
C VAL A 508 11.13 -18.93 19.23
N SER A 509 10.47 -18.64 18.12
CA SER A 509 10.23 -17.29 17.63
C SER A 509 8.75 -16.96 17.66
N ARG A 510 8.43 -15.68 17.83
CA ARG A 510 7.08 -15.15 17.64
C ARG A 510 6.92 -14.66 16.20
N VAL A 511 5.75 -14.87 15.61
CA VAL A 511 5.42 -14.24 14.32
C VAL A 511 5.04 -12.78 14.55
N SER A 512 5.80 -11.84 13.95
CA SER A 512 5.50 -10.39 14.01
C SER A 512 4.84 -9.84 12.75
N GLY A 513 4.73 -10.66 11.70
CA GLY A 513 3.97 -10.28 10.52
C GLY A 513 3.78 -11.44 9.56
N VAL A 514 2.74 -11.31 8.74
CA VAL A 514 2.36 -12.34 7.77
C VAL A 514 2.01 -11.72 6.42
N ALA A 515 2.24 -12.47 5.35
CA ALA A 515 1.58 -12.26 4.07
C ALA A 515 0.94 -13.57 3.60
N VAL A 516 -0.35 -13.51 3.28
CA VAL A 516 -1.18 -14.69 3.08
C VAL A 516 -1.88 -14.60 1.73
N PRO A 517 -1.70 -15.59 0.83
CA PRO A 517 -2.48 -15.69 -0.41
C PRO A 517 -3.94 -16.05 -0.09
N VAL A 518 -4.88 -15.51 -0.87
CA VAL A 518 -6.32 -15.59 -0.61
C VAL A 518 -7.05 -16.44 -1.63
#